data_AF-A0AAQ1P5L4-F1
#
_entry.id   AF-A0AAQ1P5L4-F1
#
_cell.length_a   1.000
_cell.length_b   1.000
_cell.length_c   1.000
_cell.angle_alpha   90.00
_cell.angle_beta   90.00
_cell.angle_gamma   90.00
#
_symmetry.space_group_name_H-M   'P 1'
#
loop_
_entity.id
_entity.type
_entity.pdbx_description
1 polymer ?
#
loop_
_entity_poly.entity_id
_entity_poly.type
_entity_poly.pdbx_seq_one_letter_code
_entity_poly.pdbx_strand_id
1 'polypeptide(L)'
;MTDRFDAKDLARAVQAGILQPGQDQALLAFLRQQPAQRGSFQLAHVAFYFGAMLIMAAMGWLLTEAWMRIGDWALLVIASLYFLLLTLYAVNLQRREQPVAAGVLAAVAVSIVPLVVFAIERLAGWWPMDDAQADYHQYYTYVQSGWLAI
;
A
#
# COMPACT_ATOMS: atom_id res chain seq x y z
N MET A 1 -15.89 22.90 -8.97
CA MET A 1 -16.31 23.95 -8.04
C MET A 1 -16.94 23.26 -6.83
N THR A 2 -16.28 23.25 -5.68
CA THR A 2 -16.88 22.76 -4.43
C THR A 2 -17.55 23.94 -3.75
N ASP A 3 -18.85 24.11 -3.97
CA ASP A 3 -19.62 25.11 -3.23
C ASP A 3 -19.62 24.72 -1.74
N ARG A 4 -19.09 25.63 -0.93
CA ARG A 4 -18.90 25.43 0.50
C ARG A 4 -19.99 26.20 1.23
N PHE A 5 -21.05 25.51 1.62
CA PHE A 5 -22.16 26.09 2.38
C PHE A 5 -21.75 26.25 3.85
N ASP A 6 -21.87 27.47 4.38
CA ASP A 6 -21.57 27.80 5.78
C ASP A 6 -22.87 28.00 6.59
N ALA A 7 -22.78 27.95 7.92
CA ALA A 7 -23.93 28.12 8.82
C ALA A 7 -24.64 29.48 8.60
N LYS A 8 -23.90 30.49 8.12
CA LYS A 8 -24.45 31.79 7.76
C LYS A 8 -25.34 31.74 6.52
N ASP A 9 -25.05 30.86 5.56
CA ASP A 9 -25.83 30.70 4.35
C ASP A 9 -27.17 30.02 4.64
N LEU A 10 -27.18 29.05 5.57
CA LEU A 10 -28.42 28.45 6.08
C LEU A 10 -29.31 29.47 6.80
N ALA A 11 -28.73 30.32 7.66
CA ALA A 11 -29.48 31.38 8.35
C ALA A 11 -30.08 32.39 7.35
N ARG A 12 -29.36 32.68 6.27
CA ARG A 12 -29.83 33.55 5.18
C ARG A 12 -30.98 32.91 4.39
N ALA A 13 -30.93 31.61 4.17
CA ALA A 13 -32.00 30.85 3.52
C ALA A 13 -33.28 30.76 4.39
N VAL A 14 -33.15 30.76 5.72
CA VAL A 14 -34.29 30.89 6.64
C VAL A 14 -34.90 32.29 6.56
N GLN A 15 -34.08 33.35 6.56
CA GLN A 15 -34.57 34.73 6.38
C GLN A 15 -35.24 34.96 5.03
N ALA A 16 -34.77 34.29 3.98
CA ALA A 16 -35.37 34.34 2.65
C ALA A 16 -36.68 33.52 2.53
N GLY A 17 -37.11 32.83 3.59
CA GLY A 17 -38.30 31.98 3.59
C GLY A 17 -38.16 30.68 2.79
N ILE A 18 -36.95 30.34 2.37
CA ILE A 18 -36.65 29.10 1.62
C ILE A 18 -36.62 27.90 2.59
N LEU A 19 -36.20 28.11 3.83
CA LEU A 19 -36.17 27.12 4.91
C LEU A 19 -37.07 27.58 6.07
N GLN A 20 -37.76 26.63 6.72
CA GLN A 20 -38.54 26.95 7.92
C GLN A 20 -37.62 27.21 9.13
N PRO A 21 -37.98 28.15 10.02
CA PRO A 21 -37.23 28.39 11.25
C PRO A 21 -37.19 27.10 12.11
N GLY A 22 -35.98 26.61 12.40
CA GLY A 22 -35.73 25.35 13.11
C GLY A 22 -35.21 24.21 12.23
N GLN A 23 -35.42 24.25 10.90
CA GLN A 23 -34.82 23.27 9.97
C GLN A 23 -33.32 23.50 9.77
N ASP A 24 -32.83 24.71 9.98
CA ASP A 24 -31.41 25.07 9.91
C ASP A 24 -30.56 24.28 10.91
N GLN A 25 -31.02 24.12 12.14
CA GLN A 25 -30.33 23.36 13.18
C GLN A 25 -30.38 21.86 12.90
N ALA A 26 -31.52 21.34 12.45
CA ALA A 26 -31.66 19.93 12.06
C ALA A 26 -30.77 19.58 10.86
N LEU A 27 -30.69 20.49 9.87
CA LEU A 27 -29.85 20.32 8.69
C LEU A 27 -28.36 20.45 9.04
N LEU A 28 -27.99 21.37 9.93
CA LEU A 28 -26.63 21.47 10.48
C LEU A 28 -26.23 20.21 11.27
N ALA A 29 -27.15 19.65 12.06
CA ALA A 29 -26.92 18.40 12.78
C ALA A 29 -26.72 17.23 11.81
N PHE A 30 -27.54 17.12 10.76
CA PHE A 30 -27.41 16.13 9.71
C PHE A 30 -26.08 16.25 8.92
N LEU A 31 -25.70 17.47 8.53
CA LEU A 31 -24.44 17.74 7.82
C LEU A 31 -23.20 17.51 8.70
N ARG A 32 -23.31 17.70 10.02
CA ARG A 32 -22.24 17.34 10.98
C ARG A 32 -22.18 15.84 11.27
N GLN A 33 -23.31 15.15 11.15
CA GLN A 33 -23.39 13.69 11.25
C GLN A 33 -22.87 12.99 9.99
N GLN A 34 -22.81 13.68 8.84
CA GLN A 34 -22.03 13.17 7.73
C GLN A 34 -20.56 13.08 8.17
N PRO A 35 -19.96 11.87 8.21
CA PRO A 35 -18.56 11.73 8.54
C PRO A 35 -17.82 12.61 7.54
N ALA A 36 -17.06 13.57 8.06
CA ALA A 36 -16.22 14.40 7.23
C ALA A 36 -15.29 13.45 6.48
N GLN A 37 -15.64 13.15 5.22
CA GLN A 37 -14.82 12.40 4.27
C GLN A 37 -13.66 13.29 3.80
N ARG A 38 -13.10 14.07 4.73
CA ARG A 38 -11.83 14.74 4.58
C ARG A 38 -10.79 13.69 4.90
N GLY A 39 -10.29 13.04 3.85
CA GLY A 39 -8.91 12.59 3.85
C GLY A 39 -8.05 13.83 4.08
N SER A 40 -7.85 14.21 5.36
CA SER A 40 -6.88 15.24 5.67
C SER A 40 -5.52 14.63 5.35
N PHE A 41 -4.71 15.38 4.60
CA PHE A 41 -3.29 15.11 4.44
C PHE A 41 -2.64 15.24 5.81
N GLN A 42 -2.79 14.21 6.64
CA GLN A 42 -2.10 14.12 7.91
C GLN A 42 -0.68 13.69 7.58
N LEU A 43 0.29 14.37 8.17
CA LEU A 43 1.71 13.99 8.08
C LEU A 43 1.92 12.50 8.44
N ALA A 44 1.02 11.94 9.26
CA ALA A 44 0.94 10.51 9.54
C ALA A 44 0.79 9.64 8.28
N HIS A 45 -0.07 10.01 7.31
CA HIS A 45 -0.23 9.26 6.07
C HIS A 45 1.06 9.26 5.25
N VAL A 46 1.77 10.40 5.22
CA VAL A 46 3.06 10.52 4.54
C VAL A 46 4.11 9.61 5.19
N ALA A 47 4.17 9.58 6.53
CA ALA A 47 5.06 8.69 7.26
C ALA A 47 4.74 7.21 7.00
N PHE A 48 3.46 6.85 6.89
CA PHE A 48 3.05 5.49 6.52
C PHE A 48 3.47 5.10 5.10
N TYR A 49 3.24 5.96 4.10
CA TYR A 49 3.67 5.69 2.73
C TYR A 49 5.20 5.66 2.61
N PHE A 50 5.90 6.55 3.32
CA PHE A 50 7.36 6.56 3.35
C PHE A 50 7.92 5.29 4.01
N GLY A 51 7.33 4.85 5.11
CA GLY A 51 7.67 3.57 5.76
C GLY A 51 7.46 2.39 4.82
N ALA A 52 6.37 2.37 4.06
CA ALA A 52 6.12 1.32 3.06
C ALA A 52 7.16 1.31 1.93
N MET A 53 7.57 2.49 1.43
CA MET A 53 8.67 2.57 0.47
C MET A 53 9.99 2.06 1.07
N LEU A 54 10.28 2.40 2.32
CA LEU A 54 11.48 1.92 3.02
C LEU A 54 11.48 0.39 3.14
N ILE A 55 10.34 -0.20 3.50
CA ILE A 55 10.19 -1.65 3.59
C ILE A 55 10.41 -2.28 2.21
N MET A 56 9.77 -1.75 1.16
CA MET A 56 9.94 -2.28 -0.20
C MET A 56 11.41 -2.17 -0.69
N ALA A 57 12.09 -1.06 -0.42
CA ALA A 57 13.50 -0.87 -0.79
C ALA A 57 14.42 -1.82 -0.02
N ALA A 58 14.25 -1.90 1.31
CA ALA A 58 15.02 -2.80 2.15
C ALA A 58 14.78 -4.26 1.77
N MET A 59 13.54 -4.63 1.43
CA MET A 59 13.20 -5.96 0.94
C MET A 59 13.89 -6.29 -0.36
N GLY A 60 13.76 -5.43 -1.38
CA GLY A 60 14.42 -5.65 -2.67
C GLY A 60 15.92 -5.88 -2.50
N TRP A 61 16.57 -5.12 -1.63
CA TRP A 61 17.99 -5.29 -1.34
C TRP A 61 18.29 -6.57 -0.53
N LEU A 62 17.66 -6.74 0.63
CA LEU A 62 17.97 -7.82 1.57
C LEU A 62 17.58 -9.19 1.03
N LEU A 63 16.46 -9.31 0.32
CA LEU A 63 16.06 -10.59 -0.27
C LEU A 63 16.98 -10.97 -1.43
N THR A 64 17.45 -9.99 -2.21
CA THR A 64 18.47 -10.21 -3.24
C THR A 64 19.80 -10.66 -2.63
N GLU A 65 20.26 -10.01 -1.56
CA GLU A 65 21.49 -10.40 -0.85
C GLU A 65 21.35 -11.79 -0.18
N ALA A 66 20.20 -12.05 0.45
CA ALA A 66 19.93 -13.34 1.09
C ALA A 66 19.91 -14.48 0.07
N TRP A 67 19.35 -14.21 -1.11
CA TRP A 67 19.38 -15.15 -2.22
C TRP A 67 20.82 -15.44 -2.69
N MET A 68 21.63 -14.40 -2.92
CA MET A 68 23.03 -14.57 -3.36
C MET A 68 23.90 -15.29 -2.32
N ARG A 69 23.69 -15.04 -1.03
CA ARG A 69 24.53 -15.60 0.04
C ARG A 69 24.14 -17.00 0.48
N ILE A 70 22.86 -17.31 0.50
CA ILE A 70 22.32 -18.47 1.24
C ILE A 70 21.55 -19.41 0.30
N GLY A 71 21.14 -18.93 -0.88
CA GLY A 71 20.44 -19.71 -1.89
C GLY A 71 18.91 -19.68 -1.78
N ASP A 72 18.25 -20.44 -2.65
CA ASP A 72 16.82 -20.37 -2.93
C ASP A 72 15.91 -20.70 -1.74
N TRP A 73 16.35 -21.65 -0.90
CA TRP A 73 15.64 -22.03 0.32
C TRP A 73 15.54 -20.87 1.32
N ALA A 74 16.60 -20.08 1.48
CA ALA A 74 16.59 -18.94 2.38
C ALA A 74 15.70 -17.81 1.86
N LEU A 75 15.72 -17.57 0.55
CA LEU A 75 14.82 -16.61 -0.10
C LEU A 75 13.36 -16.98 0.19
N LEU A 76 12.97 -18.24 0.00
CA LEU A 76 11.59 -18.70 0.24
C LEU A 76 11.18 -18.52 1.72
N VAL A 77 12.03 -18.96 2.65
CA VAL A 77 11.72 -18.89 4.09
C VAL A 77 11.57 -17.44 4.54
N ILE A 78 12.50 -16.57 4.15
CA ILE A 78 12.49 -15.17 4.54
C ILE A 78 11.30 -14.44 3.90
N ALA A 79 11.06 -14.63 2.59
CA ALA A 79 9.92 -14.02 1.90
C ALA A 79 8.58 -14.45 2.52
N SER A 80 8.43 -15.74 2.82
CA SER A 80 7.22 -16.29 3.46
C SER A 80 7.02 -15.72 4.87
N LEU A 81 8.10 -15.63 5.67
CA LEU A 81 8.05 -15.05 7.00
C LEU A 81 7.58 -13.60 6.96
N TYR A 82 8.16 -12.79 6.07
CA TYR A 82 7.79 -11.40 5.89
C TYR A 82 6.35 -11.22 5.43
N PHE A 83 5.90 -12.03 4.44
CA PHE A 83 4.52 -12.02 3.98
C PHE A 83 3.55 -12.27 5.14
N LEU A 84 3.84 -13.28 5.97
CA LEU A 84 2.98 -13.68 7.08
C LEU A 84 2.94 -12.61 8.19
N LEU A 85 4.11 -12.05 8.56
CA LEU A 85 4.20 -10.97 9.54
C LEU A 85 3.45 -9.72 9.06
N LEU A 86 3.70 -9.26 7.84
CA LEU A 86 3.06 -8.05 7.30
C LEU A 86 1.55 -8.22 7.17
N THR A 87 1.09 -9.38 6.74
CA THR A 87 -0.35 -9.70 6.68
C THR A 87 -0.98 -9.69 8.07
N LEU A 88 -0.32 -10.30 9.06
CA LEU A 88 -0.81 -10.30 10.45
C LEU A 88 -0.89 -8.89 11.03
N TYR A 89 0.13 -8.06 10.77
CA TYR A 89 0.14 -6.66 11.16
C TYR A 89 -0.97 -5.86 10.47
N ALA A 90 -1.17 -6.05 9.16
CA ALA A 90 -2.24 -5.41 8.40
C ALA A 90 -3.63 -5.74 8.98
N VAL A 91 -3.88 -7.02 9.29
CA VAL A 91 -5.14 -7.47 9.91
C VAL A 91 -5.32 -6.90 11.31
N ASN A 92 -4.26 -6.85 12.13
CA ASN A 92 -4.33 -6.22 13.46
C ASN A 92 -4.69 -4.74 13.36
N LEU A 93 -4.10 -4.02 12.40
CA LEU A 93 -4.36 -2.60 12.18
C LEU A 93 -5.76 -2.35 11.61
N GLN A 94 -6.27 -3.26 10.79
CA GLN A 94 -7.66 -3.23 10.31
C GLN A 94 -8.65 -3.36 11.46
N ARG A 95 -8.36 -4.24 12.45
CA ARG A 95 -9.17 -4.38 13.67
C ARG A 95 -9.13 -3.14 14.59
N ARG A 96 -8.12 -2.28 14.44
CA ARG A 96 -7.95 -1.03 15.20
C ARG A 96 -8.56 0.18 14.49
N GLU A 97 -9.43 -0.03 13.49
CA GLU A 97 -10.09 1.01 12.71
C GLU A 97 -9.12 1.99 12.00
N GLN A 98 -7.93 1.51 11.60
CA GLN A 98 -6.96 2.28 10.83
C GLN A 98 -6.89 1.78 9.37
N PRO A 99 -7.91 2.07 8.53
CA PRO A 99 -8.04 1.49 7.20
C PRO A 99 -6.90 1.89 6.25
N VAL A 100 -6.35 3.09 6.40
CA VAL A 100 -5.26 3.57 5.54
C VAL A 100 -3.98 2.79 5.80
N ALA A 101 -3.57 2.69 7.07
CA ALA A 101 -2.34 2.00 7.42
C ALA A 101 -2.43 0.49 7.16
N ALA A 102 -3.62 -0.11 7.39
CA ALA A 102 -3.90 -1.49 7.03
C ALA A 102 -3.79 -1.72 5.50
N GLY A 103 -4.36 -0.81 4.70
CA GLY A 103 -4.30 -0.89 3.24
C GLY A 103 -2.88 -0.80 2.70
N VAL A 104 -2.05 0.09 3.27
CA VAL A 104 -0.65 0.24 2.89
C VAL A 104 0.15 -1.03 3.21
N LEU A 105 0.00 -1.58 4.41
CA LEU A 105 0.67 -2.84 4.79
C LEU A 105 0.20 -4.02 3.93
N ALA A 106 -1.10 -4.08 3.62
CA ALA A 106 -1.65 -5.10 2.73
C ALA A 106 -1.06 -4.99 1.31
N ALA A 107 -0.91 -3.77 0.77
CA ALA A 107 -0.29 -3.55 -0.53
C ALA A 107 1.18 -4.02 -0.55
N VAL A 108 1.94 -3.74 0.52
CA VAL A 108 3.31 -4.25 0.68
C VAL A 108 3.29 -5.78 0.74
N ALA A 109 2.39 -6.40 1.51
CA ALA A 109 2.28 -7.85 1.58
C ALA A 109 1.97 -8.48 0.21
N VAL A 110 1.04 -7.89 -0.55
CA VAL A 110 0.69 -8.34 -1.91
C VAL A 110 1.89 -8.24 -2.85
N SER A 111 2.74 -7.21 -2.71
CA SER A 111 3.96 -7.08 -3.51
C SER A 111 4.98 -8.20 -3.30
N ILE A 112 4.93 -8.91 -2.16
CA ILE A 112 5.83 -10.03 -1.83
C ILE A 112 5.37 -11.34 -2.47
N VAL A 113 4.08 -11.47 -2.80
CA VAL A 113 3.50 -12.67 -3.41
C VAL A 113 4.27 -13.16 -4.64
N PRO A 114 4.57 -12.32 -5.67
CA PRO A 114 5.33 -12.79 -6.83
C PRO A 114 6.73 -13.29 -6.47
N LEU A 115 7.36 -12.73 -5.43
CA LEU A 115 8.68 -13.18 -4.97
C LEU A 115 8.62 -14.56 -4.32
N VAL A 116 7.56 -14.84 -3.54
CA VAL A 116 7.31 -16.16 -2.95
C VAL A 116 7.03 -17.19 -4.04
N VAL A 117 6.19 -16.83 -5.02
CA VAL A 117 5.90 -17.69 -6.19
C VAL A 117 7.19 -18.00 -6.95
N PHE A 118 8.01 -16.99 -7.25
CA PHE A 118 9.31 -17.18 -7.89
C PHE A 118 10.22 -18.14 -7.12
N ALA A 119 10.32 -17.97 -5.80
CA ALA A 119 11.13 -18.87 -4.97
C ALA A 119 10.60 -20.32 -5.00
N ILE A 120 9.27 -20.51 -5.01
CA ILE A 120 8.64 -21.83 -5.13
C ILE A 120 8.91 -22.45 -6.51
N GLU A 121 8.72 -21.70 -7.60
CA GLU A 121 8.95 -22.19 -8.97
C GLU A 121 10.39 -22.64 -9.18
N ARG A 122 11.33 -21.89 -8.62
CA ARG A 122 12.76 -22.19 -8.68
C ARG A 122 13.12 -23.43 -7.85
N LEU A 123 12.53 -23.59 -6.66
CA LEU A 123 12.67 -24.81 -5.85
C LEU A 123 11.98 -26.05 -6.46
N ALA A 124 10.88 -25.85 -7.19
CA ALA A 124 10.18 -26.90 -7.90
C ALA A 124 10.92 -27.37 -9.17
N GLY A 125 12.02 -26.70 -9.56
CA GLY A 125 12.76 -26.99 -10.77
C GLY A 125 11.97 -26.69 -12.05
N TRP A 126 10.90 -25.88 -11.96
CA TRP A 126 10.12 -25.46 -13.14
C TRP A 126 10.78 -24.31 -13.89
N TRP A 127 11.81 -23.70 -13.30
CA TRP A 127 12.56 -22.63 -13.94
C TRP A 127 13.60 -23.20 -14.93
N PRO A 128 13.51 -22.89 -16.23
CA PRO A 128 14.32 -23.52 -17.27
C PRO A 128 15.73 -22.92 -17.44
N MET A 129 16.15 -21.97 -16.60
CA MET A 129 17.54 -21.51 -16.58
C MET A 129 18.32 -22.29 -15.52
N ASP A 130 19.15 -23.21 -16.00
CA ASP A 130 20.25 -23.82 -15.25
C ASP A 130 21.01 -22.78 -14.41
N ASP A 131 21.51 -23.25 -13.27
CA ASP A 131 22.27 -22.56 -12.22
C ASP A 131 23.53 -21.78 -12.70
N ALA A 132 23.34 -20.77 -13.55
CA ALA A 132 24.37 -19.81 -13.94
C ALA A 132 24.23 -18.46 -13.20
N GLN A 133 23.54 -18.46 -12.06
CA GLN A 133 23.27 -17.24 -11.27
C GLN A 133 24.01 -17.22 -9.92
N ALA A 134 25.00 -18.10 -9.73
CA ALA A 134 26.00 -17.95 -8.69
C ALA A 134 27.03 -16.85 -9.03
N ASP A 135 27.13 -16.46 -10.31
CA ASP A 135 28.10 -15.47 -10.79
C ASP A 135 27.38 -14.19 -11.25
N TYR A 136 26.92 -13.39 -10.29
CA TYR A 136 26.33 -12.06 -10.52
C TYR A 136 27.33 -11.02 -11.08
N HIS A 137 28.55 -11.45 -11.42
CA HIS A 137 29.60 -10.62 -11.99
C HIS A 137 29.44 -10.37 -13.50
N GLN A 138 28.56 -11.10 -14.20
CA GLN A 138 28.47 -11.05 -15.67
C GLN A 138 27.14 -10.50 -16.23
N TYR A 139 26.33 -9.81 -15.41
CA TYR A 139 25.05 -9.25 -15.87
C TYR A 139 25.20 -7.96 -16.72
N TYR A 140 26.38 -7.33 -16.76
CA TYR A 140 26.62 -6.11 -17.53
C TYR A 140 26.76 -6.32 -19.05
N THR A 141 26.77 -7.57 -19.55
CA THR A 141 26.98 -7.84 -20.99
C THR A 141 25.69 -8.10 -21.76
N TYR A 142 24.57 -8.38 -21.09
CA TYR A 142 23.29 -8.62 -21.76
C TYR A 142 22.24 -7.58 -21.35
N VAL A 143 22.42 -6.34 -21.82
CA VAL A 143 21.28 -5.47 -22.08
C VAL A 143 20.56 -6.04 -23.31
N GLN A 144 19.73 -7.06 -23.11
CA GLN A 144 18.79 -7.49 -24.15
C GLN A 144 17.71 -6.41 -24.28
N SER A 145 17.87 -5.56 -25.28
CA SER A 145 16.91 -4.57 -25.76
C SER A 145 15.69 -5.22 -26.45
N GLY A 146 15.17 -6.31 -25.89
CA GLY A 146 13.98 -7.01 -26.40
C GLY A 146 12.68 -6.21 -26.27
N TRP A 147 12.71 -5.07 -25.59
CA TRP A 147 11.56 -4.17 -25.40
C TRP A 147 11.51 -2.99 -26.38
N LEU A 148 12.49 -2.85 -27.29
CA LEU A 148 12.59 -1.73 -28.24
C LEU A 148 11.99 -2.02 -29.64
N ALA A 149 11.20 -3.09 -29.77
CA ALA A 149 10.42 -3.38 -30.97
C ALA A 149 8.93 -3.48 -30.60
N ILE A 150 8.36 -2.34 -30.21
CA ILE A 150 6.93 -2.02 -30.41
C ILE A 150 6.88 -0.68 -31.13
#